data_AF-A0AA43M9I7-F1
#
_entry.id   AF-A0AA43M9I7-F1
#
_cell.length_a   1.000
_cell.length_b   1.000
_cell.length_c   1.000
_cell.angle_alpha   90.00
_cell.angle_beta   90.00
_cell.angle_gamma   90.00
#
_symmetry.space_group_name_H-M   'P 1'
#
loop_
_entity.id
_entity.type
_entity.pdbx_description
1 polymer ?
#
loop_
_entity_poly.entity_id
_entity_poly.type
_entity_poly.pdbx_seq_one_letter_code
_entity_poly.pdbx_strand_id
1 'polypeptide(L)' 'MSKYDYEDAVKQLQESGSISLEDFKKLAYDDLNELLEEIKVWCLYANGAADKLPKESKKKKKKKKKD' A
#
# COMPACT_ATOMS: atom_id res chain seq x y z
N MET A 1 -9.04 12.60 13.85
CA MET A 1 -9.26 11.51 12.86
C MET A 1 -7.99 10.68 12.84
N SER A 2 -8.10 9.37 13.05
CA SER A 2 -6.96 8.46 12.94
C SER A 2 -6.34 8.61 11.55
N LYS A 3 -5.02 8.75 11.51
CA LYS A 3 -4.28 8.96 10.27
C LYS A 3 -4.29 7.66 9.48
N TYR A 4 -5.03 7.63 8.37
CA TYR A 4 -5.01 6.51 7.43
C TYR A 4 -3.69 6.56 6.67
N ASP A 5 -2.86 5.54 6.82
CA ASP A 5 -1.54 5.49 6.20
C ASP A 5 -1.41 4.35 5.18
N TYR A 6 -0.21 4.24 4.60
CA TYR A 6 0.10 3.19 3.62
C TYR A 6 -0.21 1.77 4.13
N GLU A 7 0.08 1.49 5.40
CA GLU A 7 -0.06 0.14 5.97
C GLU A 7 -1.54 -0.20 6.16
N ASP A 8 -2.36 0.80 6.55
CA ASP A 8 -3.81 0.66 6.60
C ASP A 8 -4.39 0.35 5.21
N ALA A 9 -3.91 1.04 4.18
CA ALA A 9 -4.37 0.85 2.79
C ALA A 9 -4.00 -0.53 2.24
N VAL A 10 -2.78 -0.99 2.50
CA VAL A 10 -2.36 -2.36 2.15
C VAL A 10 -3.21 -3.38 2.89
N LYS A 11 -3.41 -3.21 4.20
CA LYS A 11 -4.22 -4.14 4.99
C LYS A 11 -5.66 -4.21 4.46
N GLN A 12 -6.27 -3.09 4.13
CA GLN A 12 -7.60 -3.06 3.51
C GLN A 12 -7.62 -3.85 2.20
N LEU A 13 -6.64 -3.64 1.31
CA LEU A 13 -6.55 -4.40 0.07
C LEU A 13 -6.35 -5.90 0.29
N GLN A 14 -5.58 -6.30 1.31
CA GLN A 14 -5.38 -7.70 1.66
C GLN A 14 -6.65 -8.36 2.20
N GLU A 15 -7.48 -7.62 2.95
CA GLU A 15 -8.68 -8.15 3.59
C GLU A 15 -9.90 -8.12 2.66
N SER A 16 -10.09 -7.03 1.91
CA SER A 16 -11.30 -6.81 1.10
C SER A 16 -11.08 -6.95 -0.41
N GLY A 17 -9.83 -6.95 -0.89
CA GLY A 17 -9.50 -6.88 -2.31
C GLY A 17 -9.90 -5.57 -2.99
N SER A 18 -10.34 -4.55 -2.22
CA SER A 18 -10.88 -3.31 -2.77
C SER A 18 -10.49 -2.09 -1.94
N ILE A 19 -10.25 -0.98 -2.65
CA ILE A 19 -9.95 0.32 -2.07
C ILE A 19 -10.72 1.40 -2.81
N SER A 20 -11.27 2.38 -2.08
CA SER A 20 -12.09 3.43 -2.66
C SER A 20 -11.29 4.70 -2.95
N LEU A 21 -11.82 5.58 -3.80
CA LEU A 21 -11.22 6.90 -4.01
C LEU A 21 -11.22 7.76 -2.74
N GLU A 22 -12.18 7.57 -1.84
CA GLU A 22 -12.21 8.25 -0.54
C GLU A 22 -11.05 7.81 0.36
N ASP A 23 -10.60 6.57 0.24
CA ASP A 23 -9.42 6.09 0.97
C ASP A 23 -8.13 6.66 0.39
N PHE A 24 -8.03 6.74 -0.95
CA PHE A 24 -6.90 7.40 -1.61
C PHE A 24 -6.73 8.87 -1.22
N LYS A 25 -7.82 9.62 -1.06
CA LYS A 25 -7.78 11.04 -0.63
C LYS A 25 -7.18 11.23 0.76
N LYS A 26 -7.19 10.20 1.61
CA LYS A 26 -6.65 10.25 2.98
C LYS A 26 -5.13 10.04 3.02
N LEU A 27 -4.54 9.49 1.96
CA LEU A 27 -3.11 9.19 1.88
C LEU A 27 -2.31 10.43 1.47
N ALA A 28 -1.08 10.51 1.98
CA ALA A 28 -0.11 11.46 1.44
C ALA A 28 0.22 11.11 -0.01
N TYR A 29 0.48 12.11 -0.86
CA TYR A 29 0.81 11.91 -2.27
C TYR A 29 1.90 10.86 -2.49
N ASP A 30 2.94 10.93 -1.66
CA ASP A 30 4.08 10.03 -1.68
C ASP A 30 3.71 8.57 -1.38
N ASP A 31 2.80 8.35 -0.43
CA ASP A 31 2.31 7.03 -0.06
C ASP A 31 1.33 6.49 -1.10
N LEU A 32 0.46 7.36 -1.63
CA LEU A 32 -0.49 7.02 -2.69
C LEU A 32 0.24 6.59 -3.97
N ASN A 33 1.25 7.34 -4.39
CA ASN A 33 2.03 7.02 -5.58
C ASN A 33 2.77 5.69 -5.43
N GLU A 34 3.35 5.45 -4.25
CA GLU A 34 4.00 4.17 -3.94
C GLU A 34 3.00 3.00 -3.91
N LEU A 35 1.84 3.19 -3.27
CA LEU A 35 0.78 2.19 -3.21
C LEU A 35 0.29 1.80 -4.61
N LEU A 36 0.07 2.77 -5.50
CA LEU A 36 -0.40 2.49 -6.86
C LEU A 36 0.64 1.72 -7.69
N GLU A 37 1.94 1.99 -7.51
CA GLU A 37 2.99 1.20 -8.15
C GLU A 37 3.02 -0.24 -7.63
N GLU A 38 2.86 -0.45 -6.32
CA GLU A 38 2.76 -1.81 -5.77
C GLU A 38 1.50 -2.54 -6.25
N ILE A 39 0.35 -1.86 -6.31
CA ILE A 39 -0.90 -2.45 -6.82
C ILE A 39 -0.73 -2.92 -8.26
N LYS A 40 -0.08 -2.13 -9.13
CA LYS A 40 0.21 -2.55 -10.52
C LYS A 40 1.02 -3.84 -10.56
N VAL A 41 2.13 -3.89 -9.81
CA VAL A 41 3.00 -5.08 -9.75
C VAL A 41 2.24 -6.27 -9.18
N TRP A 42 1.46 -6.06 -8.13
CA TRP A 42 0.66 -7.08 -7.47
C TRP A 42 -0.43 -7.66 -8.37
N CYS A 43 -1.19 -6.82 -9.08
CA CYS A 43 -2.19 -7.27 -10.05
C CYS A 43 -1.56 -8.07 -11.20
N LEU A 44 -0.44 -7.59 -11.75
CA LEU A 44 0.17 -8.19 -12.94
C LEU A 44 0.98 -9.46 -12.66
N TYR A 45 1.74 -9.49 -11.56
CA TYR A 45 2.69 -10.56 -11.28
C TYR A 45 2.26 -11.49 -10.14
N ALA A 46 1.39 -11.03 -9.25
CA ALA A 46 0.85 -11.83 -8.16
C ALA A 46 -0.62 -12.22 -8.36
N ASN A 47 -1.22 -11.84 -9.49
CA ASN A 47 -2.63 -12.11 -9.82
C ASN A 47 -3.60 -11.71 -8.69
N GLY A 48 -3.29 -10.62 -7.98
CA GLY A 48 -4.11 -10.14 -6.87
C GLY A 48 -4.10 -11.03 -5.61
N ALA A 49 -3.11 -11.91 -5.43
CA ALA A 49 -3.04 -12.76 -4.23
C ALA A 49 -2.70 -11.94 -2.98
N ALA A 50 -3.64 -11.84 -2.02
CA ALA A 50 -3.55 -10.95 -0.85
C ALA A 50 -2.25 -11.08 -0.03
N ASP A 51 -1.72 -12.29 0.09
CA ASP A 51 -0.48 -12.59 0.81
C ASP A 51 0.80 -12.01 0.15
N LYS A 52 0.70 -11.61 -1.13
CA LYS A 52 1.83 -11.10 -1.92
C LYS A 52 1.93 -9.57 -1.99
N LEU A 53 0.95 -8.84 -1.45
CA LEU A 53 1.03 -7.38 -1.35
C LEU A 53 1.91 -6.98 -0.15
N PRO A 54 2.93 -6.11 -0.31
CA PRO A 54 3.88 -5.81 0.75
C PRO A 54 3.27 -4.90 1.83
N LYS A 55 3.31 -5.36 3.09
CA LYS A 55 2.75 -4.65 4.25
C LYS A 55 3.48 -3.36 4.65
N GLU A 56 4.72 -3.18 4.22
CA GLU A 56 5.54 -2.02 4.57
C GLU A 56 6.01 -1.31 3.30
N SER A 57 6.02 0.02 3.35
CA SER A 57 6.55 0.84 2.24
C SER A 57 8.06 0.62 2.05
N LYS A 58 8.49 0.57 0.78
CA LYS A 58 9.89 0.54 0.35
C LYS A 58 10.68 1.71 0.92
N LYS A 59 10.06 2.90 1.07
CA LYS A 59 10.69 4.06 1.71
C LYS A 59 11.04 3.78 3.18
N LYS A 60 10.09 3.25 3.97
CA LYS A 60 10.35 2.86 5.37
C LYS A 60 11.41 1.76 5.47
N LYS A 61 11.38 0.75 4.58
CA LYS A 61 12.41 -0.30 4.51
C LYS A 61 13.82 0.21 4.20
N LYS A 62 13.96 1.18 3.29
CA LYS A 62 15.26 1.77 2.95
C LYS A 62 15.86 2.56 4.10
N LYS A 63 15.03 3.28 4.88
CA LYS A 63 15.49 4.04 6.04
C LYS A 63 16.06 3.10 7.12
N LYS A 64 15.33 2.04 7.46
CA LYS A 64 15.72 1.03 8.46
C LYS A 64 16.99 0.24 8.13
N LYS A 65 17.44 0.21 6.86
CA LYS A 65 18.70 -0.45 6.43
C LYS A 65 19.92 0.45 6.49
N LYS A 66 19.74 1.76 6.68
CA LYS A 66 20.84 2.74 6.76
C LYS A 66 21.19 3.14 8.20
N ASP A 67 20.36 2.73 9.17
CA ASP A 67 20.61 2.85 10.60
C ASP A 67 21.33 1.62 11.15
#